data_AF-A0A5C6NJZ1-F1
#
_entry.id   AF-A0A5C6NJZ1-F1
#
_cell.length_a   1.000
_cell.length_b   1.000
_cell.length_c   1.000
_cell.angle_alpha   90.00
_cell.angle_beta   90.00
_cell.angle_gamma   90.00
#
_symmetry.space_group_name_H-M   'P 1'
#
loop_
_entity.id
_entity.type
_entity.pdbx_description
1 polymer ?
#
loop_
_entity_poly.entity_id
_entity_poly.type
_entity_poly.pdbx_seq_one_letter_code
_entity_poly.pdbx_strand_id
1 'polypeptide(L)'
;MASLHWLPVKFRIIFKTLLLTYKVLRGLAPSYLEELVIPYQPNRPLCSQNAGLLVVPRVSSRMGGRAFSYQAPLLWNRLPVQLLS
;
A
#
# COMPACT_ATOMS: atom_id res chain seq x y z
N MET A 1 -14.70 -4.83 -34.28
CA MET A 1 -14.41 -5.57 -33.03
C MET A 1 -14.02 -4.56 -31.97
N ALA A 2 -14.89 -4.31 -30.99
CA ALA A 2 -14.63 -3.32 -29.94
C ALA A 2 -13.81 -3.96 -28.82
N SER A 3 -12.53 -3.63 -28.72
CA SER A 3 -11.71 -3.98 -27.56
C SER A 3 -12.14 -3.10 -26.38
N LEU A 4 -12.80 -3.71 -25.39
CA LEU A 4 -13.07 -3.08 -24.10
C LEU A 4 -11.74 -2.96 -23.33
N HIS A 5 -10.91 -2.00 -23.74
CA HIS A 5 -9.58 -1.65 -23.20
C HIS A 5 -9.63 -0.87 -21.88
N TRP A 6 -10.82 -0.52 -21.39
CA TRP A 6 -10.98 0.31 -20.21
C TRP A 6 -10.21 -0.23 -18.98
N LEU A 7 -9.14 0.50 -18.65
CA LEU A 7 -8.10 0.26 -17.66
C LEU A 7 -7.18 -0.97 -17.90
N PRO A 8 -5.92 -0.75 -18.33
CA PRO A 8 -4.92 -1.82 -18.47
C PRO A 8 -4.75 -2.65 -17.20
N VAL A 9 -4.47 -3.96 -17.36
CA VAL A 9 -4.35 -4.95 -16.26
C VAL A 9 -3.43 -4.48 -15.14
N LYS A 10 -2.30 -3.85 -15.48
CA LYS A 10 -1.34 -3.29 -14.52
C LYS A 10 -2.02 -2.33 -13.52
N PHE A 11 -2.86 -1.42 -14.01
CA PHE A 11 -3.54 -0.45 -13.15
C PHE A 11 -4.62 -1.11 -12.30
N ARG A 12 -5.29 -2.14 -12.80
CA ARG A 12 -6.24 -2.93 -12.01
C ARG A 12 -5.58 -3.62 -10.82
N ILE A 13 -4.38 -4.18 -11.03
CA ILE A 13 -3.59 -4.80 -9.95
C ILE A 13 -3.21 -3.75 -8.91
N ILE A 14 -2.65 -2.60 -9.35
CA ILE A 14 -2.28 -1.50 -8.45
C ILE A 14 -3.49 -1.03 -7.64
N PHE A 15 -4.62 -0.80 -8.30
CA PHE A 15 -5.85 -0.35 -7.65
C PHE A 15 -6.35 -1.36 -6.61
N LYS A 16 -6.39 -2.65 -6.94
CA LYS A 16 -6.80 -3.69 -5.98
C LYS A 16 -5.87 -3.78 -4.78
N THR A 17 -4.55 -3.66 -4.99
CA THR A 17 -3.58 -3.62 -3.89
C THR A 17 -3.84 -2.42 -2.98
N LEU A 18 -3.98 -1.21 -3.56
CA LEU A 18 -4.24 0.01 -2.78
C LEU A 18 -5.57 -0.03 -2.04
N LEU A 19 -6.64 -0.53 -2.69
CA LEU A 19 -7.95 -0.70 -2.07
C LEU A 19 -7.89 -1.68 -0.89
N LEU A 20 -7.15 -2.77 -1.04
CA LEU A 20 -6.93 -3.73 0.05
C LEU A 20 -6.14 -3.08 1.20
N THR A 21 -5.06 -2.35 0.90
CA THR A 21 -4.31 -1.58 1.90
C THR A 21 -5.21 -0.62 2.66
N TYR A 22 -6.07 0.12 1.96
CA TYR A 22 -7.03 1.01 2.62
C TYR A 22 -7.96 0.27 3.58
N LYS A 23 -8.51 -0.88 3.17
CA LYS A 23 -9.36 -1.71 4.04
C LYS A 23 -8.60 -2.19 5.28
N VAL A 24 -7.35 -2.63 5.10
CA VAL A 24 -6.46 -3.03 6.18
C VAL A 24 -6.25 -1.89 7.17
N LEU A 25 -5.92 -0.69 6.69
CA LEU A 25 -5.71 0.49 7.54
C LEU A 25 -6.97 0.98 8.27
N ARG A 26 -8.17 0.60 7.79
CA ARG A 26 -9.46 0.96 8.41
C ARG A 26 -10.02 -0.14 9.31
N GLY A 27 -9.30 -1.25 9.53
CA GLY A 27 -9.80 -2.38 10.32
C GLY A 27 -10.95 -3.15 9.63
N LEU A 28 -11.03 -3.06 8.30
CA LEU A 28 -12.07 -3.72 7.47
C LEU A 28 -11.55 -5.00 6.80
N ALA A 29 -10.37 -5.46 7.19
CA ALA A 29 -9.73 -6.65 6.66
C ALA A 29 -9.54 -7.67 7.80
N PRO A 30 -9.26 -8.94 7.48
CA PRO A 30 -8.85 -9.91 8.49
C PRO A 30 -7.54 -9.49 9.18
N SER A 31 -7.41 -9.80 10.47
CA SER A 31 -6.26 -9.42 11.31
C SER A 31 -4.91 -9.84 10.74
N TYR A 32 -4.83 -11.01 10.10
CA TYR A 32 -3.58 -11.50 9.49
C TYR A 32 -3.03 -10.57 8.39
N LEU A 33 -3.88 -9.75 7.75
CA LEU A 33 -3.43 -8.75 6.77
C LEU A 33 -3.00 -7.44 7.44
N GLU A 34 -3.62 -7.09 8.57
CA GLU A 34 -3.25 -5.94 9.38
C GLU A 34 -1.84 -6.11 9.95
N GLU A 35 -1.52 -7.31 10.43
CA GLU A 35 -0.18 -7.65 10.92
C GLU A 35 0.92 -7.53 9.85
N LEU A 36 0.56 -7.56 8.55
CA LEU A 36 1.53 -7.43 7.45
C LEU A 36 1.84 -5.98 7.08
N VAL A 37 1.07 -5.01 7.57
CA VAL A 37 1.19 -3.59 7.21
C VAL A 37 1.46 -2.77 8.45
N ILE A 38 2.67 -2.22 8.55
CA ILE A 38 3.13 -1.52 9.74
C ILE A 38 3.08 0.00 9.50
N PRO A 39 2.31 0.76 10.29
CA PRO A 39 2.33 2.22 10.24
C PRO A 39 3.72 2.79 10.53
N TYR A 40 4.14 3.79 9.76
CA TYR A 40 5.41 4.47 9.99
C TYR A 40 5.28 5.46 11.16
N GLN A 41 6.00 5.18 12.24
CA GLN A 41 6.12 6.08 13.39
C GLN A 41 7.52 6.68 13.42
N PRO A 42 7.70 7.98 13.09
CA PRO A 42 9.01 8.62 13.19
C PRO A 42 9.40 8.85 14.65
N ASN A 43 10.69 8.68 14.96
CA ASN A 43 11.25 8.95 16.29
C ASN A 43 11.21 10.44 16.70
N ARG A 44 10.96 11.35 15.75
CA ARG A 44 10.88 12.79 15.99
C ARG A 44 9.63 13.35 15.32
N PRO A 45 8.86 14.24 15.97
CA PRO A 45 7.72 14.89 15.35
C PRO A 45 8.21 15.82 14.24
N LEU A 46 7.91 15.46 12.99
CA LEU A 46 8.19 16.26 11.80
C LEU A 46 6.86 16.69 11.19
N CYS A 47 6.82 17.76 10.41
CA CYS A 47 5.57 18.25 9.80
C CYS A 47 4.87 17.22 8.87
N SER A 48 5.59 16.17 8.43
CA SER A 48 5.05 15.02 7.67
C SER A 48 4.54 13.87 8.54
N GLN A 49 4.53 14.02 9.87
CA GLN A 49 4.21 12.96 10.85
C GLN A 49 2.78 12.41 10.69
N ASN A 50 1.86 13.19 10.12
CA ASN A 50 0.47 12.78 9.88
C ASN A 50 0.20 12.27 8.44
N ALA A 51 1.24 12.01 7.64
CA ALA A 51 1.07 11.64 6.23
C ALA A 51 0.62 10.19 5.98
N GLY A 52 0.17 9.44 7.01
CA GLY A 52 -0.37 8.08 6.82
C GLY A 52 0.58 7.08 6.16
N LEU A 53 1.90 7.28 6.31
CA LEU A 53 2.92 6.45 5.65
C LEU A 53 3.08 5.08 6.31
N LEU A 54 3.56 4.12 5.53
CA LEU A 54 3.79 2.73 5.97
C LEU A 54 5.26 2.35 5.89
N VAL A 55 5.70 1.41 6.73
CA VAL A 55 7.05 0.85 6.66
C VAL A 55 7.16 -0.10 5.46
N VAL A 56 8.11 0.14 4.57
CA VAL A 56 8.43 -0.78 3.47
C VAL A 56 9.52 -1.76 3.94
N PRO A 57 9.23 -3.07 4.05
CA PRO A 57 10.23 -4.04 4.50
C PRO A 57 11.35 -4.20 3.48
N ARG A 58 12.55 -4.53 3.96
CA ARG A 58 13.65 -4.93 3.08
C ARG A 58 13.43 -6.38 2.64
N VAL A 59 13.50 -6.62 1.34
CA VAL A 59 13.34 -7.96 0.76
C VAL A 59 14.57 -8.28 -0.09
N SER A 60 15.10 -9.49 0.07
CA SER A 60 16.26 -9.97 -0.69
C SER A 60 15.87 -10.83 -1.90
N SER A 61 14.63 -11.34 -1.93
CA SER A 61 14.16 -12.23 -2.99
C SER A 61 13.18 -11.53 -3.93
N ARG A 62 13.22 -11.92 -5.21
CA ARG A 62 12.26 -11.44 -6.23
C ARG A 62 10.82 -11.76 -5.85
N MET A 63 10.59 -12.89 -5.18
CA MET A 63 9.27 -13.29 -4.71
C MET A 63 8.82 -12.42 -3.52
N GLY A 64 9.71 -12.14 -2.57
CA GLY A 64 9.44 -11.22 -1.47
C GLY A 64 9.04 -9.82 -1.97
N GLY A 65 9.69 -9.35 -3.03
CA GLY A 65 9.31 -8.11 -3.72
C GLY A 65 7.94 -8.13 -4.38
N ARG A 66 7.27 -9.28 -4.51
CA ARG A 66 5.89 -9.40 -5.02
C ARG A 66 4.86 -9.63 -3.92
N ALA A 67 5.30 -9.89 -2.68
CA ALA A 67 4.42 -10.13 -1.55
C ALA A 67 3.60 -8.87 -1.22
N PHE A 68 2.40 -9.09 -0.66
CA PHE A 68 1.53 -8.00 -0.22
C PHE A 68 2.23 -7.11 0.81
N SER A 69 2.91 -7.69 1.80
CA SER A 69 3.66 -6.97 2.84
C SER A 69 4.72 -6.01 2.29
N TYR A 70 5.20 -6.21 1.06
CA TYR A 70 6.12 -5.29 0.39
C TYR A 70 5.41 -4.34 -0.57
N GLN A 71 4.54 -4.87 -1.45
CA GLN A 71 3.89 -4.07 -2.49
C GLN A 71 2.86 -3.09 -1.93
N ALA A 72 2.14 -3.46 -0.87
CA ALA A 72 1.16 -2.60 -0.22
C ALA A 72 1.79 -1.29 0.30
N PRO A 73 2.79 -1.31 1.21
CA PRO A 73 3.41 -0.08 1.69
C PRO A 73 4.16 0.66 0.59
N LEU A 74 4.80 -0.04 -0.36
CA LEU A 74 5.51 0.59 -1.47
C LEU A 74 4.58 1.43 -2.37
N LEU A 75 3.44 0.88 -2.76
CA LEU A 75 2.48 1.58 -3.62
C LEU A 75 1.74 2.66 -2.84
N TRP A 76 1.38 2.40 -1.59
CA TRP A 76 0.71 3.38 -0.73
C TRP A 76 1.54 4.64 -0.53
N ASN A 77 2.83 4.49 -0.19
CA ASN A 77 3.73 5.63 0.02
C ASN A 77 4.05 6.43 -1.24
N ARG A 78 3.65 5.94 -2.43
CA ARG A 78 3.79 6.68 -3.70
C ARG A 78 2.56 7.52 -4.04
N LEU A 79 1.49 7.42 -3.25
CA LEU A 79 0.32 8.27 -3.44
C LEU A 79 0.65 9.73 -3.10
N PRO A 80 -0.01 10.69 -3.77
CA PRO A 80 0.00 12.09 -3.34
C PRO A 80 -0.39 12.19 -1.85
N VAL A 81 0.32 13.03 -1.10
CA VAL A 81 0.11 13.19 0.36
C VAL A 81 -1.34 13.52 0.74
N GLN A 82 -2.05 14.21 -0.16
CA GLN A 82 -3.46 14.60 0.00
C GLN A 82 -4.42 13.41 0.06
N LEU A 83 -4.01 12.23 -0.40
CA LEU A 83 -4.80 11.00 -0.39
C LEU A 83 -4.48 10.10 0.81
N LEU A 84 -3.46 10.46 1.61
CA LEU A 84 -2.99 9.66 2.74
C LEU A 84 -3.55 10.14 4.09
N SER A 85 -4.12 11.35 4.13
CA SER A 85 -4.79 11.97 5.29
C SER A 85 -6.24 11.52 5.44
#